data_AF-A0A9W7TSR8-F1
#
_entry.id   AF-A0A9W7TSR8-F1
#
_cell.length_a   1.000
_cell.length_b   1.000
_cell.length_c   1.000
_cell.angle_alpha   90.00
_cell.angle_beta   90.00
_cell.angle_gamma   90.00
#
_symmetry.space_group_name_H-M   'P 1'
#
loop_
_entity.id
_entity.type
_entity.pdbx_description
1 polymer ?
#
loop_
_entity_poly.entity_id
_entity_poly.type
_entity_poly.pdbx_seq_one_letter_code
_entity_poly.pdbx_strand_id
1 'polypeptide(L)'
;MVGLNYAHVILLFLTSSVTEHEDCLYFHRRRNSSIDISCESAHKEEKLFAFSLKRRLLQSREVLYLNKGNKPYFNITEDKDRITVHDKLDNHTVHLRISNLQGPDTDVYYCEFYYGDLPYHRNIPGKMEYFIHVEDISHEPCSCLSYLPLLYVISAAVCLLGVVVITFASVYYCKWSKKKPQPVVPVYEEMTGVRPDKEKNTGCHMDITKLQDANSSVSALLSKENLYVRPESTKCE
;
A
#
# COMPACT_ATOMS: atom_id res chain seq x y z
N MET A 1 18.02 21.42 -16.99
CA MET A 1 18.21 21.14 -15.55
C MET A 1 17.02 21.69 -14.75
N VAL A 2 15.85 21.06 -14.84
CA VAL A 2 14.62 21.49 -14.10
C VAL A 2 13.96 20.33 -13.34
N GLY A 3 14.42 19.08 -13.53
CA GLY A 3 13.81 17.90 -12.91
C GLY A 3 14.24 17.61 -11.46
N LEU A 4 15.27 18.28 -10.93
CA LEU A 4 15.81 17.97 -9.60
C LEU A 4 15.06 18.66 -8.46
N ASN A 5 14.35 19.77 -8.73
CA ASN A 5 13.66 20.53 -7.68
C ASN A 5 12.30 19.93 -7.31
N TYR A 6 11.61 19.27 -8.24
CA TYR A 6 10.29 18.68 -7.97
C TYR A 6 10.39 17.43 -7.07
N ALA A 7 11.45 16.63 -7.23
CA ALA A 7 11.65 15.42 -6.42
C ALA A 7 11.86 15.75 -4.94
N HIS A 8 12.62 16.80 -4.61
CA HIS A 8 12.83 17.23 -3.23
C HIS A 8 11.57 17.83 -2.61
N VAL A 9 10.76 18.55 -3.38
CA VAL A 9 9.48 19.09 -2.92
C VAL A 9 8.50 17.94 -2.62
N ILE A 10 8.39 16.94 -3.50
CA ILE A 10 7.55 15.75 -3.29
C ILE A 10 8.04 14.94 -2.07
N LEU A 11 9.37 14.80 -1.89
CA LEU A 11 9.95 14.10 -0.75
C LEU A 11 9.65 14.84 0.58
N LEU A 12 9.70 16.17 0.58
CA LEU A 12 9.36 16.99 1.75
C LEU A 12 7.88 16.87 2.12
N PHE A 13 6.96 16.87 1.14
CA PHE A 13 5.53 16.67 1.37
C PHE A 13 5.19 15.28 1.94
N LEU A 14 5.96 14.24 1.59
CA LEU A 14 5.77 12.88 2.13
C LEU A 14 6.27 12.72 3.58
N THR A 15 7.13 13.61 4.06
CA THR A 15 7.70 13.54 5.41
C THR A 15 7.00 14.44 6.44
N SER A 16 6.18 15.40 6.01
CA SER A 16 5.64 16.45 6.90
C SER A 16 4.26 16.14 7.52
N SER A 17 3.64 15.00 7.23
CA SER A 17 2.38 14.61 7.85
C SER A 17 2.60 13.58 8.95
N VAL A 18 3.35 13.95 9.99
CA VAL A 18 3.31 13.27 11.28
C VAL A 18 2.37 14.07 12.17
N THR A 19 1.09 13.72 12.10
CA THR A 19 0.08 14.19 13.07
C THR A 19 0.46 13.70 14.46
N GLU A 20 0.28 14.57 15.45
CA GLU A 20 0.29 14.23 16.89
C GLU A 20 -0.41 12.90 17.11
N HIS A 21 0.24 11.97 17.82
CA HIS A 21 -0.29 10.64 18.10
C HIS A 21 -1.48 10.80 19.05
N GLU A 22 -2.70 10.94 18.51
CA GLU A 22 -3.91 10.58 19.25
C GLU A 22 -3.84 9.06 19.45
N ASP A 23 -3.54 8.62 20.67
CA ASP A 23 -3.54 7.20 21.02
C ASP A 23 -4.98 6.66 20.91
N CYS A 24 -5.26 5.93 19.84
CA CYS A 24 -6.55 5.28 19.62
C CYS A 24 -6.47 3.82 20.06
N LEU A 25 -7.22 3.46 21.11
CA LEU A 25 -7.30 2.11 21.63
C LEU A 25 -8.37 1.31 20.89
N TYR A 26 -7.95 0.19 20.31
CA TYR A 26 -8.83 -0.70 19.56
C TYR A 26 -9.46 -1.76 20.46
N PHE A 27 -10.78 -1.91 20.36
CA PHE A 27 -11.54 -2.94 21.05
C PHE A 27 -12.39 -3.75 20.11
N HIS A 28 -12.11 -5.05 20.04
CA HIS A 28 -12.97 -6.01 19.37
C HIS A 28 -13.89 -6.70 20.38
N ARG A 29 -15.19 -6.66 20.12
CA ARG A 29 -16.22 -7.18 21.01
C ARG A 29 -17.33 -7.85 20.21
N ARG A 30 -17.98 -8.85 20.80
CA ARG A 30 -19.17 -9.47 20.20
C ARG A 30 -20.42 -8.74 20.62
N ARG A 31 -21.50 -8.93 19.88
CA ARG A 31 -22.84 -8.50 20.28
C ARG A 31 -23.20 -8.95 21.70
N ASN A 32 -23.96 -8.13 22.41
CA ASN A 32 -24.41 -8.28 23.79
C ASN A 32 -23.27 -8.32 24.85
N SER A 33 -22.01 -8.12 24.45
CA SER A 33 -20.90 -8.00 25.39
C SER A 33 -20.85 -6.61 26.04
N SER A 34 -19.90 -6.41 26.94
CA SER A 34 -19.65 -5.12 27.58
C SER A 34 -18.19 -4.72 27.48
N ILE A 35 -17.96 -3.43 27.65
CA ILE A 35 -16.64 -2.84 27.67
C ILE A 35 -16.55 -1.73 28.71
N ASP A 36 -15.40 -1.70 29.39
CA ASP A 36 -15.03 -0.64 30.32
C ASP A 36 -14.03 0.30 29.63
N ILE A 37 -14.29 1.59 29.72
CA ILE A 37 -13.52 2.66 29.12
C ILE A 37 -13.14 3.64 30.22
N SER A 38 -11.90 4.12 30.18
CA SER A 38 -11.34 5.01 31.19
C SER A 38 -10.82 6.27 30.55
N CYS A 39 -11.63 7.33 30.57
CA CYS A 39 -11.24 8.61 29.99
C CYS A 39 -10.47 9.44 31.00
N GLU A 40 -9.25 9.83 30.64
CA GLU A 40 -8.41 10.72 31.44
C GLU A 40 -8.21 12.04 30.69
N SER A 41 -8.37 13.16 31.38
CA SER A 41 -8.03 14.48 30.81
C SER A 41 -6.52 14.71 30.80
N ALA A 42 -6.04 15.38 29.74
CA ALA A 42 -4.67 15.86 29.67
C ALA A 42 -4.37 16.97 30.70
N HIS A 43 -5.39 17.72 31.14
CA HIS A 43 -5.25 18.85 32.05
C HIS A 43 -5.93 18.58 33.39
N LYS A 44 -5.15 18.36 34.45
CA LYS A 44 -5.65 18.00 35.79
C LYS A 44 -5.76 19.16 36.79
N GLU A 45 -5.22 20.32 36.44
CA GLU A 45 -5.02 21.43 37.39
C GLU A 45 -6.25 22.35 37.48
N GLU A 46 -7.18 22.26 36.53
CA GLU A 46 -8.32 23.16 36.43
C GLU A 46 -9.61 22.56 37.01
N LYS A 47 -10.53 23.42 37.44
CA LYS A 47 -11.84 22.99 37.96
C LYS A 47 -12.70 22.43 36.83
N LEU A 48 -12.84 21.10 36.81
CA LEU A 48 -13.74 20.38 35.93
C LEU A 48 -15.20 20.55 36.40
N PHE A 49 -16.10 20.97 35.52
CA PHE A 49 -17.53 21.05 35.84
C PHE A 49 -18.37 20.05 35.06
N ALA A 50 -18.00 19.66 33.85
CA ALA A 50 -18.75 18.69 33.07
C ALA A 50 -17.87 17.78 32.22
N PHE A 51 -18.47 16.70 31.73
CA PHE A 51 -17.86 15.67 30.91
C PHE A 51 -18.86 15.23 29.83
N SER A 52 -18.37 14.89 28.65
CA SER A 52 -19.16 14.30 27.57
C SER A 52 -18.44 13.13 26.92
N LEU A 53 -19.20 12.09 26.59
CA LEU A 53 -18.78 11.00 25.72
C LEU A 53 -19.43 11.19 24.36
N LYS A 54 -18.62 11.20 23.30
CA LYS A 54 -19.05 11.48 21.93
C LYS A 54 -18.58 10.39 20.97
N ARG A 55 -19.26 10.28 19.82
CA ARG A 55 -18.89 9.44 18.67
C ARG A 55 -18.60 10.34 17.46
N ARG A 56 -17.73 9.92 16.52
CA ARG A 56 -17.38 10.76 15.34
C ARG A 56 -17.31 10.07 13.97
N LEU A 57 -17.17 8.75 13.88
CA LEU A 57 -16.88 8.09 12.60
C LEU A 57 -18.14 7.70 11.83
N LEU A 58 -19.05 6.91 12.42
CA LEU A 58 -20.26 6.44 11.75
C LEU A 58 -21.50 7.25 12.17
N GLN A 59 -21.61 7.55 13.45
CA GLN A 59 -22.72 8.30 14.04
C GLN A 59 -22.17 9.46 14.87
N SER A 60 -21.85 10.57 14.21
CA SER A 60 -21.34 11.77 14.92
C SER A 60 -22.42 12.37 15.82
N ARG A 61 -22.27 12.20 17.15
CA ARG A 61 -23.21 12.71 18.17
C ARG A 61 -22.63 12.66 19.58
N GLU A 62 -23.25 13.42 20.48
CA GLU A 62 -23.10 13.23 21.92
C GLU A 62 -23.89 11.99 22.39
N VAL A 63 -23.19 11.09 23.07
CA VAL A 63 -23.76 9.86 23.65
C VAL A 63 -24.25 10.13 25.06
N LEU A 64 -23.44 10.84 25.83
CA LEU A 64 -23.67 11.10 27.24
C LEU A 64 -23.10 12.47 27.64
N TYR A 65 -23.85 13.22 28.44
CA TYR A 65 -23.37 14.42 29.11
C TYR A 65 -23.52 14.28 30.63
N LEU A 66 -22.47 14.62 31.38
CA LEU A 66 -22.45 14.54 32.83
C LEU A 66 -21.95 15.84 33.43
N ASN A 67 -22.83 16.56 34.12
CA ASN A 67 -22.48 17.73 34.93
C ASN A 67 -22.16 17.31 36.36
N LYS A 68 -21.19 17.97 37.00
CA LYS A 68 -20.79 17.70 38.37
C LYS A 68 -21.97 17.88 39.33
N GLY A 69 -22.20 16.87 40.16
CA GLY A 69 -23.32 16.84 41.13
C GLY A 69 -24.67 16.40 40.56
N ASN A 70 -24.78 16.23 39.24
CA ASN A 70 -26.00 15.79 38.58
C ASN A 70 -25.91 14.33 38.11
N LYS A 71 -27.06 13.77 37.74
CA LYS A 71 -27.12 12.47 37.05
C LYS A 71 -26.70 12.62 35.58
N PRO A 72 -26.16 11.57 34.96
CA PRO A 72 -25.82 11.60 33.54
C PRO A 72 -27.07 11.79 32.68
N TYR A 73 -26.96 12.66 31.68
CA TYR A 73 -27.99 12.96 30.68
C TYR A 73 -27.67 12.22 29.38
N PHE A 74 -28.71 11.62 28.80
CA PHE A 74 -28.64 10.87 27.55
C PHE A 74 -29.69 11.42 26.59
N ASN A 75 -29.30 11.67 25.34
CA ASN A 75 -30.26 12.08 24.30
C ASN A 75 -31.08 10.90 23.78
N ILE A 76 -30.49 9.69 23.80
CA ILE A 76 -31.09 8.45 23.30
C ILE A 76 -31.37 7.51 24.48
N THR A 77 -32.60 7.02 24.60
CA THR A 77 -33.05 6.20 25.73
C THR A 77 -32.30 4.88 25.81
N GLU A 78 -32.01 4.26 24.66
CA GLU A 78 -31.27 2.99 24.57
C GLU A 78 -29.84 3.10 25.13
N ASP A 79 -29.23 4.28 25.09
CA ASP A 79 -27.90 4.49 25.66
C ASP A 79 -27.95 4.58 27.20
N LYS A 80 -29.03 5.14 27.74
CA LYS A 80 -29.24 5.29 29.19
C LYS A 80 -29.28 3.94 29.91
N ASP A 81 -29.92 2.94 29.33
CA ASP A 81 -30.06 1.63 29.95
C ASP A 81 -28.80 0.77 29.82
N ARG A 82 -27.86 1.18 28.96
CA ARG A 82 -26.67 0.41 28.60
C ARG A 82 -25.37 0.99 29.13
N ILE A 83 -25.32 2.30 29.36
CA ILE A 83 -24.09 2.98 29.78
C ILE A 83 -24.16 3.33 31.26
N THR A 84 -23.19 2.83 32.03
CA THR A 84 -23.06 3.13 33.45
C THR A 84 -21.77 3.89 33.71
N VAL A 85 -21.85 5.02 34.41
CA VAL A 85 -20.69 5.78 34.88
C VAL A 85 -20.33 5.32 36.29
N HIS A 86 -19.09 4.89 36.49
CA HIS A 86 -18.62 4.34 37.76
C HIS A 86 -18.08 5.42 38.70
N ASP A 87 -17.35 6.38 38.16
CA ASP A 87 -16.63 7.38 38.96
C ASP A 87 -17.18 8.80 38.81
N LYS A 88 -16.89 9.62 39.82
CA LYS A 88 -17.23 11.05 39.86
C LYS A 88 -16.13 11.86 39.18
N LEU A 89 -16.50 13.04 38.66
CA LEU A 89 -15.61 13.99 37.96
C LEU A 89 -14.46 14.57 38.82
N ASP A 90 -14.25 14.12 40.05
CA ASP A 90 -13.32 14.75 40.99
C ASP A 90 -11.83 14.52 40.67
N ASN A 91 -11.51 13.41 40.00
CA ASN A 91 -10.12 13.03 39.71
C ASN A 91 -9.70 13.26 38.24
N HIS A 92 -10.51 13.99 37.45
CA HIS A 92 -10.28 14.25 36.03
C HIS A 92 -10.15 12.97 35.19
N THR A 93 -10.62 11.86 35.74
CA THR A 93 -10.73 10.56 35.13
C THR A 93 -12.15 10.06 35.30
N VAL A 94 -12.78 9.62 34.22
CA VAL A 94 -14.14 9.10 34.22
C VAL A 94 -14.10 7.67 33.70
N HIS A 95 -14.47 6.74 34.57
CA HIS A 95 -14.64 5.34 34.22
C HIS A 95 -16.10 5.08 33.86
N LEU A 96 -16.30 4.49 32.69
CA LEU A 96 -17.62 4.20 32.15
C LEU A 96 -17.65 2.80 31.55
N ARG A 97 -18.79 2.14 31.66
CA ARG A 97 -19.04 0.84 31.08
C ARG A 97 -20.18 0.93 30.08
N ILE A 98 -19.94 0.45 28.87
CA ILE A 98 -20.95 0.27 27.84
C ILE A 98 -21.32 -1.21 27.84
N SER A 99 -22.54 -1.53 28.22
CA SER A 99 -23.07 -2.89 28.26
C SER A 99 -24.02 -3.16 27.09
N ASN A 100 -24.28 -4.44 26.81
CA ASN A 100 -25.17 -4.85 25.74
C ASN A 100 -24.83 -4.19 24.39
N LEU A 101 -23.55 -4.29 23.99
CA LEU A 101 -23.04 -3.74 22.73
C LEU A 101 -23.77 -4.32 21.52
N GLN A 102 -24.15 -3.48 20.57
CA GLN A 102 -24.83 -3.86 19.33
C GLN A 102 -24.00 -3.48 18.10
N GLY A 103 -24.28 -4.04 16.93
CA GLY A 103 -23.57 -3.70 15.68
C GLY A 103 -23.45 -2.19 15.42
N PRO A 104 -24.52 -1.39 15.58
CA PRO A 104 -24.49 0.07 15.43
C PRO A 104 -23.64 0.84 16.46
N ASP A 105 -23.13 0.18 17.49
CA ASP A 105 -22.16 0.77 18.41
C ASP A 105 -20.72 0.71 17.89
N THR A 106 -20.50 0.14 16.70
CA THR A 106 -19.19 0.22 16.05
C THR A 106 -18.87 1.67 15.68
N ASP A 107 -17.94 2.32 16.38
CA ASP A 107 -17.58 3.72 16.14
C ASP A 107 -16.26 4.08 16.84
N VAL A 108 -15.76 5.29 16.57
CA VAL A 108 -14.74 5.97 17.37
C VAL A 108 -15.41 6.78 18.47
N TYR A 109 -15.12 6.42 19.72
CA TYR A 109 -15.57 7.13 20.91
C TYR A 109 -14.44 7.99 21.45
N TYR A 110 -14.77 9.22 21.82
CA TYR A 110 -13.83 10.13 22.42
C TYR A 110 -14.51 10.90 23.55
N CYS A 111 -13.69 11.36 24.48
CA CYS A 111 -14.13 12.06 25.67
C CYS A 111 -13.80 13.54 25.55
N GLU A 112 -14.70 14.38 26.06
CA GLU A 112 -14.51 15.82 26.13
C GLU A 112 -14.78 16.30 27.55
N PHE A 113 -13.84 17.06 28.09
CA PHE A 113 -13.86 17.59 29.45
C PHE A 113 -14.07 19.10 29.39
N TYR A 114 -14.97 19.60 30.24
CA TYR A 114 -15.34 21.01 30.26
C TYR A 114 -14.85 21.68 31.55
N TYR A 115 -14.00 22.70 31.39
CA TYR A 115 -13.34 23.43 32.46
C TYR A 115 -13.79 24.88 32.56
N GLY A 116 -13.67 25.44 33.77
CA GLY A 116 -13.99 26.84 34.06
C GLY A 116 -15.45 27.05 34.48
N ASP A 117 -15.91 28.28 34.37
CA ASP A 117 -17.29 28.67 34.66
C ASP A 117 -17.98 29.18 33.37
N LEU A 118 -19.27 28.89 33.24
CA LEU A 118 -20.06 29.38 32.12
C LEU A 118 -20.13 30.93 32.13
N PRO A 119 -20.09 31.59 30.96
CA PRO A 119 -20.08 31.05 29.60
C PRO A 119 -18.68 30.76 29.04
N TYR A 120 -17.60 31.19 29.70
CA TYR A 120 -16.21 31.15 29.21
C TYR A 120 -15.53 29.79 29.42
N HIS A 121 -16.30 28.72 29.28
CA HIS A 121 -15.81 27.36 29.44
C HIS A 121 -14.84 26.97 28.32
N ARG A 122 -13.89 26.09 28.65
CA ARG A 122 -12.97 25.49 27.70
C ARG A 122 -13.26 24.00 27.58
N ASN A 123 -13.17 23.50 26.35
CA ASN A 123 -13.35 22.09 26.03
C ASN A 123 -11.97 21.49 25.79
N ILE A 124 -11.69 20.39 26.47
CA ILE A 124 -10.40 19.71 26.38
C ILE A 124 -10.68 18.25 26.04
N PRO A 125 -10.12 17.71 24.95
CA PRO A 125 -10.28 16.30 24.64
C PRO A 125 -9.59 15.41 25.67
N GLY A 126 -10.11 14.20 25.85
CA GLY A 126 -9.44 13.15 26.61
C GLY A 126 -8.15 12.71 25.92
N LYS A 127 -7.25 12.09 26.68
CA LYS A 127 -5.95 11.62 26.17
C LYS A 127 -6.04 10.53 25.11
N MET A 128 -7.09 9.70 25.17
CA MET A 128 -7.26 8.52 24.34
C MET A 128 -8.64 8.52 23.69
N GLU A 129 -8.66 7.95 22.50
CA GLU A 129 -9.88 7.58 21.79
C GLU A 129 -10.04 6.08 21.76
N TYR A 130 -11.25 5.62 21.49
CA TYR A 130 -11.59 4.21 21.53
C TYR A 130 -12.30 3.83 20.23
N PHE A 131 -11.63 3.08 19.38
CA PHE A 131 -12.32 2.43 18.27
C PHE A 131 -12.93 1.13 18.76
N ILE A 132 -14.25 1.09 18.86
CA ILE A 132 -14.99 -0.09 19.27
C ILE A 132 -15.52 -0.75 18.01
N HIS A 133 -15.13 -1.99 17.77
CA HIS A 133 -15.70 -2.82 16.72
C HIS A 133 -16.54 -3.92 17.34
N VAL A 134 -17.85 -3.89 17.04
CA VAL A 134 -18.80 -4.90 17.48
C VAL A 134 -19.06 -5.88 16.34
N GLU A 135 -18.60 -7.12 16.53
CA GLU A 135 -18.93 -8.24 15.66
C GLU A 135 -20.42 -8.57 15.81
N ASP A 136 -21.20 -8.27 14.76
CA ASP A 136 -22.60 -8.63 14.65
C ASP A 136 -22.77 -9.73 13.59
N ILE A 137 -22.85 -10.98 14.08
CA ILE A 137 -23.01 -12.19 13.25
C ILE A 137 -24.35 -12.18 12.50
N SER A 138 -25.30 -11.32 12.88
CA SER A 138 -26.60 -11.21 12.21
C SER A 138 -26.57 -10.40 10.91
N HIS A 139 -25.49 -9.66 10.65
CA HIS A 139 -25.24 -9.07 9.35
C HIS A 139 -24.43 -10.07 8.51
N GLU A 140 -25.07 -10.58 7.47
CA GLU A 140 -24.43 -11.30 6.38
C GLU A 140 -23.12 -10.59 5.99
N PRO A 141 -21.98 -11.30 5.85
CA PRO A 141 -20.70 -10.65 5.69
C PRO A 141 -20.79 -9.69 4.50
N CYS A 142 -20.53 -8.39 4.76
CA CYS A 142 -20.35 -7.41 3.71
C CYS A 142 -19.32 -8.00 2.73
N SER A 143 -19.81 -8.41 1.56
CA SER A 143 -18.99 -9.04 0.54
C SER A 143 -18.11 -7.94 -0.05
N CYS A 144 -16.95 -7.70 0.57
CA CYS A 144 -15.91 -6.79 0.11
C CYS A 144 -15.21 -7.29 -1.17
N LEU A 145 -15.98 -7.87 -2.11
CA LEU A 145 -15.53 -8.33 -3.42
C LEU A 145 -15.23 -7.15 -4.38
N SER A 146 -15.46 -5.91 -3.96
CA SER A 146 -15.21 -4.69 -4.74
C SER A 146 -13.71 -4.36 -4.92
N TYR A 147 -12.80 -5.02 -4.21
CA TYR A 147 -11.36 -4.71 -4.32
C TYR A 147 -10.66 -5.47 -5.47
N LEU A 148 -11.17 -6.64 -5.85
CA LEU A 148 -10.67 -7.40 -7.01
C LEU A 148 -10.80 -6.64 -8.34
N PRO A 149 -11.96 -6.05 -8.70
CA PRO A 149 -12.04 -5.26 -9.92
C PRO A 149 -11.14 -4.02 -9.86
N LEU A 150 -10.99 -3.39 -8.69
CA LEU A 150 -10.12 -2.23 -8.50
C LEU A 150 -8.63 -2.59 -8.68
N LEU A 151 -8.18 -3.72 -8.13
CA LEU A 151 -6.84 -4.26 -8.38
C LEU A 151 -6.61 -4.59 -9.85
N TYR A 152 -7.61 -5.15 -10.52
CA TYR A 152 -7.53 -5.46 -11.94
C TYR A 152 -7.41 -4.18 -12.79
N VAL A 153 -8.17 -3.13 -12.46
CA VAL A 153 -8.09 -1.82 -13.13
C VAL A 153 -6.72 -1.17 -12.92
N ILE A 154 -6.19 -1.18 -11.69
CA ILE A 154 -4.86 -0.64 -11.39
C ILE A 154 -3.77 -1.43 -12.14
N SER A 155 -3.85 -2.76 -12.11
CA SER A 155 -2.93 -3.64 -12.83
C SER A 155 -2.96 -3.38 -14.35
N ALA A 156 -4.15 -3.30 -14.93
CA ALA A 156 -4.33 -2.99 -16.35
C ALA A 156 -3.76 -1.60 -16.71
N ALA A 157 -3.97 -0.59 -15.87
CA ALA A 157 -3.41 0.75 -16.07
C ALA A 157 -1.86 0.72 -16.04
N VAL A 158 -1.26 0.00 -15.09
CA VAL A 158 0.21 -0.16 -15.01
C VAL A 158 0.75 -0.89 -16.24
N CYS A 159 0.10 -1.96 -16.70
CA CYS A 159 0.48 -2.66 -17.92
C CYS A 159 0.40 -1.76 -19.16
N LEU A 160 -0.69 -1.00 -19.31
CA LEU A 160 -0.85 -0.06 -20.42
C LEU A 160 0.24 1.02 -20.41
N LEU A 161 0.54 1.60 -19.24
CA LEU A 161 1.63 2.56 -19.09
C LEU A 161 2.99 1.93 -19.46
N GLY A 162 3.22 0.68 -19.05
CA GLY A 162 4.43 -0.07 -19.42
C GLY A 162 4.57 -0.24 -20.94
N VAL A 163 3.49 -0.63 -21.63
CA VAL A 163 3.48 -0.75 -23.10
C VAL A 163 3.74 0.59 -23.77
N VAL A 164 3.15 1.68 -23.27
CA VAL A 164 3.39 3.03 -23.78
C VAL A 164 4.87 3.42 -23.62
N VAL A 165 5.49 3.16 -22.47
CA VAL A 165 6.92 3.45 -22.26
C VAL A 165 7.81 2.61 -23.18
N ILE A 166 7.52 1.32 -23.36
CA ILE A 166 8.28 0.44 -24.25
C ILE A 166 8.17 0.89 -25.71
N THR A 167 6.96 1.26 -26.16
CA THR A 167 6.77 1.78 -27.53
C THR A 167 7.51 3.09 -27.75
N PHE A 168 7.44 4.04 -26.82
CA PHE A 168 8.24 5.28 -26.92
C PHE A 168 9.74 5.02 -26.88
N ALA A 169 10.22 4.13 -26.02
CA ALA A 169 11.62 3.75 -25.93
C ALA A 169 12.11 3.12 -27.24
N SER A 170 11.37 2.15 -27.80
CA SER A 170 11.72 1.50 -29.07
C SER A 170 11.76 2.49 -30.24
N VAL A 171 10.79 3.41 -30.35
CA VAL A 171 10.85 4.49 -31.37
C VAL A 171 12.08 5.36 -31.19
N TYR A 172 12.43 5.71 -29.94
CA TYR A 172 13.61 6.51 -29.63
C TYR A 172 14.93 5.78 -29.99
N TYR A 173 15.08 4.52 -29.58
CA TYR A 173 16.24 3.69 -29.90
C TYR A 173 16.37 3.42 -31.40
N CYS A 174 15.27 3.09 -32.10
CA CYS A 174 15.29 2.89 -33.55
C CYS A 174 15.63 4.17 -34.32
N LYS A 175 15.29 5.36 -33.80
CA LYS A 175 15.68 6.64 -34.38
C LYS A 175 17.17 6.95 -34.16
N TRP A 176 17.74 6.51 -33.05
CA TRP A 176 19.18 6.64 -32.76
C TRP A 176 20.03 5.69 -33.62
N SER A 177 19.60 4.44 -33.81
CA SER A 177 20.31 3.43 -34.63
C SER A 177 20.30 3.74 -36.14
N LYS A 178 19.47 4.67 -36.61
CA LYS A 178 19.45 5.11 -38.03
C LYS A 178 20.53 6.14 -38.37
N LYS A 179 21.32 6.64 -37.41
CA LYS A 179 22.54 7.41 -37.72
C LYS A 179 23.63 6.43 -38.17
N LYS A 180 23.74 6.19 -39.48
CA LYS A 180 24.82 5.39 -40.07
C LYS A 180 26.18 6.07 -39.79
N PRO A 181 27.21 5.34 -39.35
CA PRO A 181 28.59 5.82 -39.41
C PRO A 181 28.96 6.14 -40.87
N GLN A 182 29.69 7.23 -41.12
CA GLN A 182 30.22 7.53 -42.44
C GLN A 182 31.07 6.34 -42.94
N PRO A 183 31.00 5.99 -44.25
CA PRO A 183 31.78 4.89 -44.79
C PRO A 183 33.26 5.27 -44.75
N VAL A 184 34.03 4.55 -43.93
CA VAL A 184 35.49 4.57 -43.99
C VAL A 184 35.89 3.89 -45.30
N VAL A 185 36.54 4.63 -46.19
CA VAL A 185 37.09 4.12 -47.45
C VAL A 185 38.15 3.07 -47.11
N PRO A 186 38.01 1.80 -47.55
CA PRO A 186 39.04 0.81 -47.31
C PRO A 186 40.23 1.10 -48.25
N VAL A 187 41.35 1.47 -47.65
CA VAL A 187 42.66 1.53 -48.33
C VAL A 187 43.11 0.08 -48.56
N TYR A 188 43.03 -0.39 -49.81
CA TYR A 188 43.72 -1.61 -50.23
C TYR A 188 45.01 -1.23 -50.94
N GLU A 189 46.13 -1.80 -50.50
CA GLU A 189 47.38 -1.77 -51.27
C GLU A 189 47.24 -2.62 -52.53
N GLU A 190 47.47 -1.94 -53.65
CA GLU A 190 47.59 -2.47 -54.99
C GLU A 190 48.86 -3.34 -55.09
N MET A 191 48.69 -4.66 -55.26
CA MET A 191 49.79 -5.53 -55.70
C MET A 191 49.51 -6.01 -57.12
N THR A 192 50.17 -5.36 -58.05
CA THR A 192 50.22 -5.65 -59.48
C THR A 192 50.72 -7.07 -59.76
N GLY A 193 49.79 -7.90 -60.25
CA GLY A 193 49.92 -8.79 -61.41
C GLY A 193 51.15 -9.66 -61.59
N VAL A 194 50.97 -10.99 -61.44
CA VAL A 194 51.56 -11.99 -62.35
C VAL A 194 50.50 -13.09 -62.65
N ARG A 195 50.10 -13.21 -63.92
CA ARG A 195 49.51 -14.42 -64.56
C ARG A 195 50.52 -14.83 -65.65
N PRO A 196 50.80 -16.13 -65.88
CA PRO A 196 49.90 -17.05 -66.61
C PRO A 196 49.87 -18.46 -65.95
N ASP A 197 49.04 -19.44 -66.30
CA ASP A 197 48.63 -19.84 -67.64
C ASP A 197 47.27 -20.57 -67.67
N LYS A 198 46.71 -20.62 -68.88
CA LYS A 198 45.39 -21.15 -69.22
C LYS A 198 45.37 -22.68 -69.21
N GLU A 199 44.35 -23.28 -68.59
CA GLU A 199 43.77 -24.50 -69.15
C GLU A 199 42.26 -24.56 -68.91
N LYS A 200 41.56 -25.04 -69.93
CA LYS A 200 40.13 -24.88 -70.20
C LYS A 200 39.51 -26.27 -70.11
N ASN A 201 38.57 -26.52 -69.21
CA ASN A 201 37.58 -27.57 -69.45
C ASN A 201 36.28 -27.40 -68.64
N THR A 202 35.27 -26.95 -69.37
CA THR A 202 33.89 -27.46 -69.46
C THR A 202 33.30 -28.26 -68.29
N GLY A 203 32.29 -27.64 -67.64
CA GLY A 203 30.92 -28.17 -67.52
C GLY A 203 30.65 -29.30 -66.54
N CYS A 204 29.84 -29.02 -65.51
CA CYS A 204 28.49 -29.61 -65.41
C CYS A 204 27.68 -28.94 -64.29
N HIS A 205 26.51 -28.45 -64.67
CA HIS A 205 25.44 -27.94 -63.82
C HIS A 205 24.41 -29.07 -63.66
N MET A 206 24.05 -29.45 -62.44
CA MET A 206 22.72 -30.01 -62.14
C MET A 206 22.30 -29.69 -60.72
N ASP A 207 21.26 -28.85 -60.63
CA ASP A 207 20.28 -28.77 -59.55
C ASP A 207 19.54 -30.11 -59.44
N ILE A 208 19.35 -30.61 -58.21
CA ILE A 208 18.27 -31.56 -57.91
C ILE A 208 17.46 -31.02 -56.71
N THR A 209 16.37 -30.41 -57.13
CA THR A 209 15.07 -30.19 -56.51
C THR A 209 14.68 -31.14 -55.37
N LYS A 210 14.13 -30.50 -54.33
CA LYS A 210 13.14 -30.96 -53.32
C LYS A 210 12.59 -32.40 -53.45
N LEU A 211 12.58 -33.11 -52.31
CA LEU A 211 11.41 -33.90 -51.93
C LEU A 211 11.22 -33.90 -50.41
N GLN A 212 9.95 -33.87 -50.04
CA GLN A 212 9.37 -33.48 -48.78
C GLN A 212 8.74 -34.71 -48.11
N ASP A 213 8.82 -34.73 -46.78
CA ASP A 213 8.03 -35.45 -45.76
C ASP A 213 7.93 -36.99 -45.79
N ALA A 214 8.40 -37.64 -44.70
CA ALA A 214 7.51 -38.18 -43.66
C ALA A 214 8.26 -38.99 -42.57
N ASN A 215 7.85 -38.76 -41.32
CA ASN A 215 7.86 -39.66 -40.16
C ASN A 215 9.17 -39.97 -39.43
N SER A 216 9.31 -39.42 -38.23
CA SER A 216 9.09 -40.17 -36.98
C SER A 216 9.91 -39.54 -35.84
N SER A 217 9.20 -39.27 -34.74
CA SER A 217 9.74 -38.81 -33.47
C SER A 217 10.77 -39.78 -32.89
N VAL A 218 11.99 -39.34 -32.61
CA VAL A 218 12.74 -39.74 -31.40
C VAL A 218 13.69 -38.60 -31.00
N SER A 219 13.47 -38.14 -29.77
CA SER A 219 14.31 -37.33 -28.90
C SER A 219 15.79 -37.74 -28.87
N ALA A 220 16.70 -36.78 -28.92
CA ALA A 220 17.60 -36.42 -27.80
C ALA A 220 18.89 -35.72 -28.28
N LEU A 221 19.09 -34.50 -27.76
CA LEU A 221 20.36 -34.00 -27.23
C LEU A 221 21.59 -34.01 -28.16
N LEU A 222 21.72 -32.95 -28.97
CA LEU A 222 23.04 -32.48 -29.37
C LEU A 222 23.70 -31.77 -28.19
N SER A 223 24.52 -32.57 -27.50
CA SER A 223 25.53 -32.21 -26.52
C SER A 223 26.37 -31.02 -27.00
N LYS A 224 26.31 -29.92 -26.23
CA LYS A 224 27.33 -28.87 -26.26
C LYS A 224 28.39 -29.25 -25.22
N GLU A 225 29.47 -29.88 -25.65
CA GLU A 225 30.69 -29.99 -24.85
C GLU A 225 31.41 -28.64 -24.86
N ASN A 226 31.51 -28.00 -23.70
CA ASN A 226 32.58 -27.04 -23.42
C ASN A 226 33.41 -27.65 -22.29
N LEU A 227 34.60 -28.15 -22.64
CA LEU A 227 35.63 -28.57 -21.70
C LEU A 227 36.16 -27.33 -20.94
N TYR A 228 36.15 -27.38 -19.61
CA TYR A 228 37.05 -26.58 -18.79
C TYR A 228 38.01 -27.53 -18.09
N VAL A 229 39.30 -27.39 -18.42
CA VAL A 229 40.42 -28.17 -17.88
C VAL A 229 40.77 -27.63 -16.49
N ARG A 230 40.85 -28.53 -15.50
CA ARG A 230 41.31 -28.26 -14.13
C ARG A 230 42.79 -28.64 -14.00
N PRO A 231 43.67 -27.79 -13.45
CA PRO A 231 45.05 -28.19 -13.17
C PRO A 231 45.16 -29.03 -11.89
N GLU A 232 46.15 -29.93 -11.95
CA GLU A 232 46.45 -31.02 -11.02
C GLU A 232 47.26 -30.57 -9.79
N SER A 233 47.29 -31.47 -8.81
CA SER A 233 47.71 -31.38 -7.40
C SER A 233 49.17 -31.05 -7.10
N THR A 234 49.42 -30.55 -5.88
CA THR A 234 50.66 -30.84 -5.13
C THR A 234 50.38 -31.18 -3.67
N LYS A 235 51.07 -32.24 -3.21
CA LYS A 235 51.09 -32.88 -1.89
C LYS A 235 51.51 -31.93 -0.74
N CYS A 236 51.02 -32.23 0.46
CA CYS A 236 51.84 -32.18 1.68
C CYS A 236 51.62 -33.47 2.50
N GLU A 237 52.71 -33.84 3.18
CA GLU A 237 53.03 -35.01 4.02
C GLU A 237 51.93 -35.50 4.98
#